data_AF-A0A7J8VEN2-F1
#
_entry.id   AF-A0A7J8VEN2-F1
#
_cell.length_a   1.000
_cell.length_b   1.000
_cell.length_c   1.000
_cell.angle_alpha   90.00
_cell.angle_beta   90.00
_cell.angle_gamma   90.00
#
_symmetry.space_group_name_H-M   'P 1'
#
loop_
_entity.id
_entity.type
_entity.pdbx_description
1 polymer ?
#
loop_
_entity_poly.entity_id
_entity_poly.type
_entity_poly.pdbx_seq_one_letter_code
_entity_poly.pdbx_strand_id
1 'polypeptide(L)'
;MESHLEKQNRDVLQKSFEEMICTLPKENCWGFSEDQYQYQSFWFPPRFLQGALSAQQQFQAQPTDIILCSSPRTGTAWLKSLTFATITRASYNDSTTPLLSKMPHDVVPFIEFDHA
;
A
#
# COMPACT_ATOMS: atom_id res chain seq x y z
N MET A 1 -8.84 -7.45 18.79
CA MET A 1 -7.97 -7.05 19.92
C MET A 1 -6.69 -7.83 19.70
N GLU A 2 -5.68 -7.18 19.14
CA GLU A 2 -4.43 -7.86 18.77
C GLU A 2 -3.75 -8.41 20.02
N SER A 3 -3.26 -9.64 19.92
CA SER A 3 -2.53 -10.25 21.01
C SER A 3 -1.20 -9.53 21.21
N HIS A 4 -0.71 -9.53 22.46
CA HIS A 4 0.60 -8.95 22.79
C HIS A 4 1.73 -9.53 21.92
N LEU A 5 1.60 -10.81 21.55
CA LEU A 5 2.56 -11.53 20.73
C LEU A 5 2.57 -11.06 19.26
N GLU A 6 1.41 -10.80 18.67
CA GLU A 6 1.31 -10.25 17.31
C GLU A 6 1.91 -8.84 17.21
N LYS A 7 1.65 -8.02 18.24
CA LYS A 7 2.22 -6.68 18.32
C LYS A 7 3.75 -6.72 18.42
N GLN A 8 4.28 -7.55 19.32
CA GLN A 8 5.73 -7.73 19.47
C GLN A 8 6.39 -8.24 18.18
N ASN A 9 5.76 -9.17 17.47
CA ASN A 9 6.29 -9.69 16.20
C ASN A 9 6.32 -8.61 15.11
N ARG A 10 5.31 -7.73 15.04
CA ARG A 10 5.34 -6.59 14.10
C ARG A 10 6.42 -5.58 14.45
N ASP A 11 6.62 -5.27 15.74
CA ASP A 11 7.66 -4.34 16.17
C ASP A 11 9.06 -4.86 15.80
N VAL A 12 9.30 -6.18 15.97
CA VAL A 12 10.55 -6.83 15.56
C VAL A 12 10.73 -6.78 14.04
N LEU A 13 9.67 -7.07 13.28
CA LEU A 13 9.71 -7.04 11.82
C LEU A 13 9.98 -5.63 11.28
N GLN A 14 9.32 -4.62 11.85
CA GLN A 14 9.54 -3.22 11.51
C GLN A 14 10.99 -2.83 11.76
N LYS A 15 11.54 -3.17 12.92
CA LYS A 15 12.95 -2.88 13.23
C LYS A 15 13.91 -3.55 12.26
N SER A 16 13.63 -4.79 11.86
CA SER A 16 14.41 -5.49 10.84
C SER A 16 14.39 -4.78 9.48
N PHE A 17 13.25 -4.21 9.08
CA PHE A 17 13.17 -3.40 7.87
C PHE A 17 13.95 -2.10 7.98
N GLU A 18 13.86 -1.40 9.11
CA GLU A 18 14.64 -0.19 9.35
C GLU A 18 16.15 -0.47 9.25
N GLU A 19 16.62 -1.56 9.87
CA GLU A 19 18.02 -2.00 9.80
C GLU A 19 18.44 -2.34 8.36
N MET A 20 17.60 -3.04 7.60
CA MET A 20 17.85 -3.35 6.19
C MET A 20 17.94 -2.06 5.34
N ILE A 21 16.96 -1.17 5.47
CA ILE A 21 16.87 0.08 4.69
C ILE A 21 18.11 0.95 4.93
N CYS A 22 18.61 1.01 6.16
CA CYS A 22 19.84 1.74 6.49
C CYS A 22 21.09 1.28 5.73
N THR A 23 21.11 0.04 5.24
CA THR A 23 22.25 -0.52 4.47
C THR A 23 22.17 -0.27 2.97
N LEU A 24 21.02 0.20 2.46
CA LEU A 24 20.81 0.41 1.04
C LEU A 24 21.47 1.70 0.55
N PRO A 25 21.85 1.77 -0.74
CA PRO A 25 22.25 3.03 -1.35
C PRO A 25 21.14 4.06 -1.17
N LYS A 26 21.51 5.26 -0.71
CA LYS A 26 20.57 6.36 -0.52
C LYS A 26 21.07 7.63 -1.18
N GLU A 27 20.14 8.41 -1.70
CA GLU A 27 20.40 9.68 -2.35
C GLU A 27 19.31 10.69 -1.99
N ASN A 28 19.70 11.95 -1.85
CA ASN A 28 18.73 13.05 -1.84
C ASN A 28 18.36 13.37 -3.29
N CYS A 29 17.52 12.51 -3.88
CA CYS A 29 17.05 12.72 -5.23
C CYS A 29 15.91 13.74 -5.26
N TRP A 30 15.84 14.52 -6.35
CA TRP A 30 14.64 15.27 -6.77
C TRP A 30 14.11 16.35 -5.80
N GLY A 31 14.90 16.80 -4.82
CA GLY A 31 14.51 17.87 -3.90
C GLY A 31 13.42 17.47 -2.90
N PHE A 32 13.25 16.17 -2.66
CA PHE A 32 12.37 15.68 -1.60
C PHE A 32 12.95 15.98 -0.21
N SER A 33 12.07 16.11 0.79
CA SER A 33 12.47 16.33 2.18
C SER A 33 13.15 15.12 2.82
N GLU A 34 12.97 13.93 2.25
CA GLU A 34 13.50 12.66 2.76
C GLU A 34 14.40 11.99 1.72
N ASP A 35 15.48 11.36 2.20
CA ASP A 35 16.38 10.53 1.39
C ASP A 35 15.59 9.42 0.69
N GLN A 36 15.91 9.16 -0.57
CA GLN A 36 15.40 8.03 -1.33
C GLN A 36 16.35 6.86 -1.21
N TYR A 37 15.83 5.64 -1.14
CA TYR A 37 16.61 4.41 -0.99
C TYR A 37 16.44 3.54 -2.23
N GLN A 38 17.54 3.01 -2.76
CA GLN A 38 17.53 2.15 -3.92
C GLN A 38 17.26 0.70 -3.50
N TYR A 39 16.14 0.15 -3.98
CA TYR A 39 15.74 -1.24 -3.74
C TYR A 39 15.21 -1.86 -5.03
N GLN A 40 15.73 -3.04 -5.41
CA GLN A 40 15.36 -3.74 -6.65
C GLN A 40 15.35 -2.84 -7.91
N SER A 41 16.35 -1.96 -8.03
CA SER A 41 16.50 -0.99 -9.14
C SER A 41 15.49 0.18 -9.17
N PHE A 42 14.68 0.35 -8.13
CA PHE A 42 13.78 1.50 -7.97
C PHE A 42 14.18 2.35 -6.76
N TRP A 43 13.86 3.64 -6.81
CA TRP A 43 14.06 4.58 -5.72
C TRP A 43 12.77 4.78 -4.95
N PHE A 44 12.83 4.62 -3.64
CA PHE A 44 11.67 4.72 -2.76
C PHE A 44 11.89 5.70 -1.61
N PRO A 45 10.86 6.46 -1.22
CA PRO A 45 10.83 7.06 0.10
C PRO A 45 10.75 5.95 1.17
N PRO A 46 11.31 6.17 2.38
CA PRO A 46 11.41 5.13 3.42
C PRO A 46 10.07 4.45 3.73
N ARG A 47 9.00 5.25 3.83
CA ARG A 47 7.66 4.74 4.15
C ARG A 47 7.11 3.80 3.07
N PHE A 48 7.33 4.11 1.80
CA PHE A 48 6.90 3.25 0.68
C PHE A 48 7.75 1.98 0.63
N LEU A 49 9.05 2.09 0.92
CA LEU A 49 9.95 0.94 0.93
C LEU A 49 9.59 -0.05 2.03
N GLN A 50 9.32 0.43 3.25
CA GLN A 50 8.87 -0.40 4.36
C GLN A 50 7.55 -1.10 4.03
N GLY A 51 6.60 -0.38 3.42
CA GLY A 51 5.35 -0.94 2.93
C GLY A 51 5.54 -2.03 1.88
N ALA A 52 6.43 -1.81 0.91
CA ALA A 52 6.76 -2.79 -0.12
C ALA A 52 7.41 -4.05 0.47
N LEU A 53 8.33 -3.91 1.44
CA LEU A 53 8.96 -5.04 2.13
C LEU A 53 7.93 -5.85 2.94
N SER A 54 7.04 -5.17 3.66
CA SER A 54 5.94 -5.81 4.39
C SER A 54 5.02 -6.57 3.44
N ALA A 55 4.59 -5.94 2.35
CA ALA A 55 3.77 -6.57 1.31
C ALA A 55 4.44 -7.82 0.73
N GLN A 56 5.73 -7.75 0.39
CA GLN A 56 6.47 -8.90 -0.16
C GLN A 56 6.55 -10.09 0.81
N GLN A 57 6.57 -9.85 2.12
CA GLN A 57 6.70 -10.91 3.12
C GLN A 57 5.35 -11.43 3.64
N GLN A 58 4.33 -10.57 3.72
CA GLN A 58 3.11 -10.85 4.47
C GLN A 58 1.86 -10.92 3.59
N PHE A 59 1.86 -10.32 2.39
CA PHE A 59 0.69 -10.35 1.52
C PHE A 59 0.49 -11.74 0.91
N GLN A 60 -0.64 -12.37 1.22
CA GLN A 60 -1.04 -13.66 0.68
C GLN A 60 -2.18 -13.48 -0.32
N ALA A 61 -1.83 -13.39 -1.61
CA ALA A 61 -2.80 -13.24 -2.67
C ALA A 61 -3.72 -14.45 -2.77
N GLN A 62 -5.01 -14.21 -2.95
CA GLN A 62 -6.02 -15.22 -3.29
C GLN A 62 -6.25 -15.25 -4.80
N PRO A 63 -6.65 -16.41 -5.38
CA PRO A 63 -6.94 -16.51 -6.82
C PRO A 63 -8.05 -15.57 -7.32
N THR A 64 -8.88 -15.06 -6.40
CA THR A 64 -9.98 -14.13 -6.69
C THR A 64 -9.59 -12.66 -6.54
N ASP A 65 -8.38 -12.36 -6.08
CA ASP A 65 -7.95 -10.99 -5.84
C ASP A 65 -7.71 -10.25 -7.16
N ILE A 66 -8.03 -8.95 -7.14
CA ILE A 66 -7.77 -8.04 -8.25
C ILE A 66 -6.78 -6.99 -7.73
N ILE A 67 -5.57 -6.99 -8.29
CA ILE A 67 -4.53 -6.03 -7.95
C ILE A 67 -4.53 -4.90 -8.98
N LEU A 68 -4.70 -3.66 -8.51
CA LEU A 68 -4.62 -2.46 -9.34
C LEU A 68 -3.22 -1.87 -9.26
N CYS A 69 -2.52 -1.83 -10.39
CA CYS A 69 -1.17 -1.29 -10.49
C CYS A 69 -1.16 0.01 -11.29
N SER A 70 -0.52 1.06 -10.77
CA SER A 70 -0.31 2.32 -11.49
C SER A 70 0.81 3.12 -10.85
N SER A 71 1.41 4.03 -11.62
CA SER A 71 2.35 5.01 -11.08
C SER A 71 1.63 6.04 -10.20
N PRO A 72 2.26 6.60 -9.15
CA PRO A 72 1.67 7.67 -8.37
C PRO A 72 1.21 8.85 -9.26
N ARG A 73 0.10 9.48 -8.86
CA ARG A 73 -0.49 10.66 -9.54
C ARG A 73 -1.04 10.44 -10.96
N THR A 74 -1.06 9.20 -11.50
CA THR A 74 -1.63 8.92 -12.83
C THR A 74 -3.11 8.50 -12.79
N GLY A 75 -3.90 9.04 -11.84
CA GLY A 75 -5.34 8.77 -11.77
C GLY A 75 -5.73 7.52 -10.95
N THR A 76 -4.93 7.12 -9.97
CA THR A 76 -5.23 6.00 -9.04
C THR A 76 -6.64 6.08 -8.43
N ALA A 77 -7.07 7.26 -8.00
CA ALA A 77 -8.41 7.45 -7.43
C ALA A 77 -9.53 7.13 -8.42
N TRP A 78 -9.39 7.57 -9.68
CA TRP A 78 -10.35 7.25 -10.74
C TRP A 78 -10.36 5.76 -11.07
N LEU A 79 -9.17 5.15 -11.17
CA LEU A 79 -9.05 3.71 -11.42
C LEU A 79 -9.69 2.88 -10.30
N LYS A 80 -9.46 3.25 -9.03
CA LYS A 80 -10.09 2.61 -7.86
C LYS A 80 -11.61 2.75 -7.89
N SER A 81 -12.14 3.95 -8.14
CA SER A 81 -13.59 4.19 -8.24
C SER A 81 -14.25 3.36 -9.34
N LEU A 82 -13.68 3.39 -10.56
CA LEU A 82 -14.23 2.70 -11.72
C LEU A 82 -14.23 1.18 -11.51
N THR A 83 -13.13 0.64 -10.99
CA THR A 83 -13.01 -0.79 -10.70
C THR A 83 -14.04 -1.19 -9.64
N PHE A 84 -14.11 -0.46 -8.53
CA PHE A 84 -15.06 -0.73 -7.45
C PHE A 84 -16.50 -0.72 -7.96
N ALA A 85 -16.92 0.35 -8.64
CA ALA A 85 -18.26 0.47 -9.20
C ALA A 85 -18.59 -0.68 -10.16
N THR A 86 -17.62 -1.08 -10.99
CA THR A 86 -17.81 -2.20 -11.94
C THR A 86 -18.05 -3.52 -11.23
N ILE A 87 -17.24 -3.84 -10.21
CA ILE A 87 -17.34 -5.10 -9.45
C ILE A 87 -18.64 -5.14 -8.63
N THR A 88 -19.00 -4.03 -7.99
CA THR A 88 -20.13 -3.99 -7.05
C THR A 88 -21.45 -3.55 -7.67
N ARG A 89 -21.54 -3.41 -8.99
CA ARG A 89 -22.74 -2.91 -9.70
C ARG A 89 -24.03 -3.71 -9.46
N ALA A 90 -23.90 -4.98 -9.07
CA ALA A 90 -25.04 -5.82 -8.73
C ALA A 90 -25.50 -5.65 -7.26
N SER A 91 -24.60 -5.13 -6.41
CA SER A 91 -24.84 -4.97 -4.96
C SER A 91 -25.30 -3.57 -4.59
N TYR A 92 -24.87 -2.55 -5.33
CA TYR A 92 -25.22 -1.15 -5.10
C TYR A 92 -25.76 -0.51 -6.38
N ASN A 93 -26.71 0.42 -6.22
CA ASN A 93 -27.14 1.31 -7.29
C ASN A 93 -26.46 2.68 -7.14
N ASP A 94 -26.70 3.57 -8.10
CA ASP A 94 -26.05 4.89 -8.16
C ASP A 94 -26.33 5.77 -6.94
N SER A 95 -27.41 5.51 -6.19
CA SER A 95 -27.80 6.25 -4.99
C SER A 95 -27.36 5.60 -3.68
N THR A 96 -26.97 4.33 -3.71
CA THR A 96 -26.56 3.56 -2.51
C THR A 96 -25.09 3.19 -2.50
N THR A 97 -24.34 3.57 -3.53
CA THR A 97 -22.92 3.24 -3.64
C THR A 97 -22.09 3.89 -2.53
N PRO A 98 -21.17 3.13 -1.90
CA PRO A 98 -20.21 3.69 -0.93
C PRO A 98 -19.35 4.84 -1.47
N LEU A 99 -19.20 4.95 -2.80
CA LEU A 99 -18.44 6.05 -3.44
C LEU A 99 -19.07 7.44 -3.22
N LEU A 100 -20.32 7.52 -2.75
CA LEU A 100 -20.96 8.80 -2.40
C LEU A 100 -20.51 9.37 -1.05
N SER A 101 -19.98 8.51 -0.16
CA SER A 101 -19.65 8.89 1.22
C SER A 101 -18.23 8.51 1.66
N LYS A 102 -17.53 7.66 0.89
CA LYS A 102 -16.16 7.23 1.17
C LYS A 102 -15.21 7.65 0.05
N MET A 103 -13.94 7.84 0.39
CA MET A 103 -12.91 8.07 -0.62
C MET A 103 -12.61 6.76 -1.38
N PRO A 104 -12.18 6.83 -2.66
CA PRO A 104 -11.81 5.64 -3.43
C PRO A 104 -10.70 4.81 -2.77
N HIS A 105 -9.82 5.47 -2.00
CA HIS A 105 -8.75 4.84 -1.25
C HIS A 105 -9.26 4.05 -0.02
N ASP A 106 -10.45 4.38 0.51
CA ASP A 106 -11.04 3.68 1.65
C ASP A 106 -11.77 2.39 1.23
N VAL A 107 -12.22 2.32 -0.02
CA VAL A 107 -12.99 1.18 -0.57
C VAL A 107 -12.12 0.20 -1.35
N VAL A 108 -10.95 0.65 -1.81
CA VAL A 108 -9.92 -0.20 -2.41
C VAL A 108 -8.60 0.12 -1.70
N PRO A 109 -8.16 -0.71 -0.74
CA PRO A 109 -6.96 -0.44 0.06
C PRO A 109 -5.68 -0.49 -0.79
N PHE A 110 -4.62 0.13 -0.30
CA PHE A 110 -3.26 -0.05 -0.80
C PHE A 110 -2.60 -1.22 -0.10
N ILE A 111 -1.94 -2.07 -0.87
CA ILE A 111 -1.22 -3.22 -0.31
C ILE A 111 -0.10 -2.67 0.59
N GLU A 112 0.69 -1.73 0.10
CA GLU A 112 1.84 -1.16 0.78
C GLU A 112 1.53 -0.27 2.01
N PHE A 113 0.26 0.04 2.31
CA PHE A 113 -0.10 0.94 3.42
C PHE A 113 -1.18 0.42 4.35
N ASP A 114 -2.17 -0.29 3.82
CA ASP A 114 -3.43 -0.55 4.52
C ASP A 114 -3.52 -1.99 5.02
N HIS A 115 -2.37 -2.62 5.29
CA HIS A 115 -2.31 -3.91 5.98
C HIS A 115 -2.90 -3.78 7.39
N ALA A 116 -3.99 -4.51 7.64
CA ALA A 116 -4.57 -4.74 8.97
C ALA A 116 -3.76 -5.80 9.74
#